data_AF-A0A350UY45-F1
#
_entry.id   AF-A0A350UY45-F1
#
_cell.length_a   1.000
_cell.length_b   1.000
_cell.length_c   1.000
_cell.angle_alpha   90.00
_cell.angle_beta   90.00
_cell.angle_gamma   90.00
#
_symmetry.space_group_name_H-M   'P 1'
#
loop_
_entity.id
_entity.type
_entity.pdbx_description
1 polymer ?
#
loop_
_entity_poly.entity_id
_entity_poly.type
_entity_poly.pdbx_seq_one_letter_code
_entity_poly.pdbx_strand_id
1 'polypeptide(L)'
;DKLERNTEFWRKGLTEAGLIIKDGETPIVPVMLFNAKLSQDFAKTLYDDGIYAVGFFFPVVPKGQARIRTQLSAAHEIHHLEKALAAFTNAGKKFGILGKTKQEIIDMYGM
;
A
#
# COMPACT_ATOMS: atom_id res chain seq x y z
N ASP A 1 -17.27 15.30 -0.89
CA ASP A 1 -17.73 14.22 -1.80
C ASP A 1 -17.60 12.82 -1.11
N LYS A 2 -18.23 11.72 -1.56
CA LYS A 2 -18.02 10.36 -0.94
C LYS A 2 -16.65 9.77 -1.31
N LEU A 3 -16.23 9.93 -2.56
CA LEU A 3 -14.93 9.46 -3.04
C LEU A 3 -13.78 10.15 -2.30
N GLU A 4 -13.91 11.46 -2.09
CA GLU A 4 -12.97 12.28 -1.35
C GLU A 4 -12.84 11.82 0.11
N ARG A 5 -13.95 11.67 0.85
CA ARG A 5 -13.94 11.15 2.22
C ARG A 5 -13.32 9.75 2.33
N ASN A 6 -13.62 8.86 1.38
CA ASN A 6 -13.02 7.53 1.31
C ASN A 6 -11.51 7.61 1.07
N THR A 7 -11.06 8.53 0.22
CA THR A 7 -9.65 8.76 -0.10
C THR A 7 -8.89 9.31 1.11
N GLU A 8 -9.46 10.29 1.81
CA GLU A 8 -8.92 10.86 3.04
C GLU A 8 -8.78 9.79 4.14
N PHE A 9 -9.84 9.01 4.38
CA PHE A 9 -9.83 7.91 5.33
C PHE A 9 -8.71 6.91 5.02
N TRP A 10 -8.62 6.49 3.75
CA TRP A 10 -7.62 5.52 3.31
C TRP A 10 -6.19 6.04 3.45
N ARG A 11 -5.92 7.26 2.99
CA ARG A 11 -4.60 7.89 3.09
C ARG A 11 -4.18 8.06 4.54
N LYS A 12 -5.06 8.59 5.39
CA LYS A 12 -4.81 8.77 6.81
C LYS A 12 -4.49 7.44 7.49
N GLY A 13 -5.32 6.42 7.28
CA GLY A 13 -5.13 5.10 7.88
C GLY A 13 -3.81 4.44 7.49
N LEU A 14 -3.43 4.48 6.20
CA LEU A 14 -2.15 3.93 5.75
C LEU A 14 -0.94 4.66 6.37
N THR A 15 -1.00 6.00 6.42
CA THR A 15 0.07 6.81 7.02
C THR A 15 0.17 6.57 8.52
N GLU A 16 -0.96 6.51 9.25
CA GLU A 16 -0.99 6.21 10.69
C GLU A 16 -0.52 4.79 11.01
N ALA A 17 -0.78 3.83 10.11
CA ALA A 17 -0.21 2.48 10.21
C ALA A 17 1.31 2.46 9.99
N GLY A 18 1.91 3.55 9.50
CA GLY A 18 3.34 3.65 9.24
C GLY A 18 3.77 3.12 7.87
N LEU A 19 2.84 2.97 6.92
CA LEU A 19 3.20 2.65 5.53
C LEU A 19 3.57 3.92 4.77
N ILE A 20 4.56 3.81 3.88
CA ILE A 20 4.92 4.94 3.00
C ILE A 20 3.93 4.98 1.84
N ILE A 21 3.26 6.12 1.68
CA ILE A 21 2.44 6.41 0.49
C ILE A 21 3.06 7.56 -0.29
N LYS A 22 2.72 7.67 -1.59
CA LYS A 22 3.06 8.87 -2.34
C LYS A 22 2.12 10.02 -1.94
N ASP A 23 2.71 11.19 -1.67
CA ASP A 23 1.98 12.42 -1.37
C ASP A 23 0.99 12.79 -2.48
N GLY A 24 -0.09 13.45 -2.08
CA GLY A 24 -1.14 13.95 -2.96
C GLY A 24 -2.53 13.72 -2.38
N GLU A 25 -3.54 14.18 -3.11
CA GLU A 25 -4.95 14.18 -2.69
C GLU A 25 -5.83 13.33 -3.61
N THR A 26 -5.22 12.70 -4.63
CA THR A 26 -5.99 11.95 -5.63
C THR A 26 -6.48 10.60 -5.07
N PRO A 27 -7.59 10.06 -5.61
CA PRO A 27 -8.09 8.72 -5.27
C PRO A 27 -7.18 7.56 -5.65
N ILE A 28 -6.06 7.83 -6.34
CA ILE A 28 -5.03 6.83 -6.62
C ILE A 28 -3.97 6.96 -5.52
N VAL A 29 -3.87 5.95 -4.66
CA VAL A 29 -2.96 5.96 -3.50
C VAL A 29 -1.91 4.85 -3.68
N PRO A 30 -0.69 5.19 -4.11
CA PRO A 30 0.39 4.23 -4.24
C PRO A 30 1.06 4.00 -2.87
N VAL A 31 1.07 2.75 -2.42
CA VAL A 31 1.79 2.28 -1.23
C VAL A 31 3.17 1.80 -1.65
N MET A 32 4.20 2.50 -1.23
CA MET A 32 5.56 2.34 -1.71
C MET A 32 6.28 1.20 -0.97
N LEU A 33 6.84 0.26 -1.73
CA LEU A 33 7.59 -0.89 -1.21
C LEU A 33 9.04 -0.89 -1.72
N PHE A 34 9.32 -0.15 -2.79
CA PHE A 34 10.62 0.10 -3.42
C PHE A 34 11.30 -1.13 -4.03
N ASN A 35 11.06 -2.33 -3.51
CA ASN A 35 11.60 -3.61 -3.99
C ASN A 35 10.54 -4.46 -4.72
N ALA A 36 10.94 -5.10 -5.83
CA ALA A 36 10.04 -5.88 -6.67
C ALA A 36 9.51 -7.16 -5.98
N LYS A 37 10.38 -7.90 -5.29
CA LYS A 37 10.01 -9.16 -4.63
C LYS A 37 9.09 -8.88 -3.44
N LEU A 38 9.43 -7.88 -2.63
CA LEU A 38 8.56 -7.40 -1.55
C LEU A 38 7.17 -7.03 -2.08
N SER A 39 7.08 -6.32 -3.21
CA SER A 39 5.80 -5.95 -3.83
C SER A 39 4.95 -7.16 -4.22
N GLN A 40 5.57 -8.21 -4.78
CA GLN A 40 4.88 -9.45 -5.12
C GLN A 40 4.39 -10.20 -3.87
N ASP A 41 5.24 -10.32 -2.86
CA ASP A 41 4.92 -11.07 -1.63
C ASP A 41 3.89 -10.34 -0.77
N PHE A 42 3.93 -9.00 -0.78
CA PHE A 42 2.92 -8.15 -0.17
C PHE A 42 1.57 -8.32 -0.87
N ALA A 43 1.52 -8.24 -2.20
CA ALA A 43 0.29 -8.45 -2.97
C ALA A 43 -0.29 -9.86 -2.75
N LYS A 44 0.56 -10.89 -2.69
CA LYS A 44 0.12 -12.25 -2.37
C LYS A 44 -0.47 -12.33 -0.95
N THR A 45 0.19 -11.72 0.04
CA THR A 45 -0.31 -11.72 1.43
C THR A 45 -1.67 -11.03 1.52
N LEU A 46 -1.86 -9.90 0.83
CA LEU A 46 -3.16 -9.23 0.75
C LEU A 46 -4.22 -10.15 0.12
N TYR A 47 -3.87 -10.86 -0.95
CA TYR A 47 -4.77 -11.78 -1.62
C TYR A 47 -5.19 -12.94 -0.70
N ASP A 48 -4.25 -13.52 0.03
CA ASP A 48 -4.52 -14.57 1.02
C ASP A 48 -5.45 -14.04 2.15
N ASP A 49 -5.38 -12.75 2.47
CA ASP A 49 -6.28 -12.05 3.42
C ASP A 49 -7.62 -11.59 2.78
N GLY A 50 -7.88 -11.99 1.53
CA GLY A 50 -9.11 -11.67 0.80
C GLY A 50 -9.18 -10.26 0.23
N ILE A 51 -8.03 -9.59 0.06
CA ILE A 51 -7.90 -8.27 -0.57
C ILE A 51 -7.13 -8.41 -1.88
N TYR A 52 -7.83 -8.22 -3.00
CA TYR A 52 -7.19 -8.21 -4.30
C TYR A 52 -6.55 -6.84 -4.58
N ALA A 53 -5.22 -6.79 -4.57
CA ALA A 53 -4.44 -5.61 -4.94
C ALA A 53 -3.23 -6.00 -5.78
N VAL A 54 -2.84 -5.13 -6.72
CA VAL A 54 -1.79 -5.44 -7.70
C VAL A 54 -0.52 -4.66 -7.36
N GLY A 55 0.59 -5.39 -7.27
CA GLY A 55 1.93 -4.84 -7.19
C GLY A 55 2.44 -4.40 -8.57
N PHE A 56 2.95 -3.18 -8.62
CA PHE A 56 3.67 -2.63 -9.76
C PHE A 56 5.17 -2.67 -9.47
N PHE A 57 5.95 -3.20 -10.41
CA PHE A 57 7.41 -3.29 -10.35
C PHE A 57 7.96 -3.25 -11.79
N PHE A 58 9.29 -3.25 -11.95
CA PHE A 58 9.94 -3.22 -13.26
C PHE A 58 9.46 -4.38 -14.15
N PRO A 59 9.16 -4.18 -15.45
CA PRO A 59 9.40 -2.97 -16.25
C PRO A 59 8.29 -1.91 -16.22
N VAL A 60 7.19 -2.14 -15.50
CA VAL A 60 6.03 -1.23 -15.50
C VAL A 60 6.31 0.08 -14.77
N VAL A 61 7.18 0.03 -13.75
CA VAL A 61 7.72 1.21 -13.06
C VAL A 61 9.24 1.11 -12.99
N PRO A 62 9.98 2.23 -12.83
CA PRO A 62 11.43 2.19 -12.64
C PRO A 62 11.85 1.30 -11.46
N LYS A 63 13.06 0.74 -11.55
CA LYS A 63 13.69 0.01 -10.43
C LYS A 63 13.74 0.92 -9.18
N GLY A 64 13.61 0.33 -7.99
CA GLY A 64 13.54 1.11 -6.75
C GLY A 64 12.23 1.87 -6.54
N GLN A 65 11.21 1.69 -7.39
CA GLN A 65 9.89 2.35 -7.25
C GLN A 65 8.72 1.36 -7.23
N ALA A 66 8.98 0.10 -6.84
CA ALA A 66 7.93 -0.89 -6.71
C ALA A 66 6.88 -0.46 -5.65
N ARG A 67 5.61 -0.73 -5.91
CA ARG A 67 4.49 -0.25 -5.09
C ARG A 67 3.22 -1.05 -5.30
N ILE A 68 2.32 -1.07 -4.31
CA ILE A 68 0.93 -1.48 -4.51
C ILE A 68 0.12 -0.25 -4.93
N ARG A 69 -0.60 -0.30 -6.06
CA ARG A 69 -1.46 0.82 -6.49
C ARG A 69 -2.89 0.56 -6.05
N THR A 70 -3.39 1.36 -5.10
CA THR A 70 -4.80 1.34 -4.72
C THR A 70 -5.56 2.47 -5.42
N GLN A 71 -6.83 2.23 -5.73
CA GLN A 71 -7.70 3.16 -6.45
C GLN A 71 -9.05 3.17 -5.75
N LEU A 72 -9.37 4.28 -5.10
CA LEU A 72 -10.61 4.42 -4.36
C LEU A 72 -11.76 4.69 -5.33
N SER A 73 -12.94 4.23 -4.91
CA SER A 73 -14.20 4.42 -5.63
C SER A 73 -15.27 4.82 -4.63
N ALA A 74 -16.22 5.65 -5.07
CA ALA A 74 -17.40 6.02 -4.28
C ALA A 74 -18.30 4.80 -3.94
N ALA A 75 -18.12 3.68 -4.65
CA ALA A 75 -18.80 2.41 -4.35
C ALA A 75 -18.25 1.69 -3.11
N HIS A 76 -17.07 2.07 -2.60
CA HIS A 76 -16.58 1.51 -1.35
C HIS A 76 -17.36 2.08 -0.16
N GLU A 77 -17.72 1.19 0.75
CA GLU A 77 -18.19 1.54 2.08
C GLU A 77 -17.01 1.51 3.07
N ILE A 78 -17.16 2.22 4.20
CA ILE A 78 -16.11 2.33 5.21
C ILE A 78 -15.61 0.95 5.68
N HIS A 79 -16.51 -0.01 5.91
CA HIS A 79 -16.12 -1.35 6.35
C HIS A 79 -15.26 -2.12 5.31
N HIS A 80 -15.41 -1.84 4.01
CA HIS A 80 -14.50 -2.38 2.99
C HIS A 80 -13.09 -1.82 3.17
N LEU A 81 -12.99 -0.52 3.45
CA LEU A 81 -11.73 0.19 3.66
C LEU A 81 -11.07 -0.24 4.98
N GLU A 82 -11.83 -0.42 6.05
CA GLU A 82 -11.34 -0.94 7.34
C GLU A 82 -10.76 -2.35 7.18
N LYS A 83 -11.46 -3.24 6.48
CA LYS A 83 -10.96 -4.59 6.19
C LYS A 83 -9.66 -4.55 5.38
N ALA A 84 -9.62 -3.73 4.33
CA ALA A 84 -8.42 -3.54 3.54
C ALA A 84 -7.27 -2.97 4.38
N LEU A 85 -7.55 -1.97 5.23
CA LEU A 85 -6.54 -1.31 6.04
C LEU A 85 -5.93 -2.28 7.07
N ALA A 86 -6.76 -3.15 7.66
CA ALA A 86 -6.30 -4.21 8.54
C ALA A 86 -5.35 -5.18 7.81
N ALA A 87 -5.70 -5.63 6.59
CA ALA A 87 -4.84 -6.50 5.79
C ALA A 87 -3.51 -5.82 5.40
N PHE A 88 -3.54 -4.55 4.98
CA PHE A 88 -2.32 -3.78 4.70
C PHE A 88 -1.44 -3.61 5.93
N THR A 89 -2.05 -3.34 7.09
CA THR A 89 -1.32 -3.22 8.36
C THR A 89 -0.69 -4.56 8.76
N ASN A 90 -1.42 -5.67 8.62
CA ASN A 90 -0.91 -7.00 8.93
C ASN A 90 0.23 -7.42 8.00
N ALA A 91 0.10 -7.18 6.69
CA ALA A 91 1.17 -7.40 5.74
C ALA A 91 2.40 -6.52 6.06
N GLY A 92 2.20 -5.24 6.37
CA GLY A 92 3.27 -4.35 6.77
C GLY A 92 4.01 -4.81 8.03
N LYS A 93 3.29 -5.32 9.04
CA LYS A 93 3.88 -5.95 10.23
C LYS A 93 4.67 -7.20 9.88
N LYS A 94 4.10 -8.10 9.07
CA LYS A 94 4.72 -9.35 8.63
C LYS A 94 6.05 -9.11 7.93
N PHE A 95 6.15 -8.07 7.11
CA PHE A 95 7.39 -7.70 6.41
C PHE A 95 8.25 -6.69 7.18
N GLY A 96 7.85 -6.29 8.39
CA GLY A 96 8.65 -5.40 9.24
C GLY A 96 8.89 -4.01 8.66
N ILE A 97 7.98 -3.50 7.81
CA ILE A 97 8.15 -2.22 7.09
C ILE A 97 7.37 -1.06 7.70
N LEU A 98 6.55 -1.29 8.73
CA LEU A 98 5.80 -0.21 9.37
C LEU A 98 6.72 0.75 10.12
N GLY A 99 6.52 2.05 9.91
CA GLY A 99 7.32 3.12 10.50
C GLY A 99 8.73 3.23 9.94
N LYS A 100 9.05 2.46 8.88
CA LYS A 100 10.36 2.47 8.23
C LYS A 100 10.43 3.54 7.17
N THR A 101 11.60 4.13 7.05
CA THR A 101 11.97 5.03 5.95
C THR A 101 12.26 4.24 4.68
N LYS A 102 12.26 4.94 3.53
CA LYS A 102 12.67 4.35 2.25
C LYS A 102 14.04 3.68 2.34
N GLN A 103 15.01 4.33 2.99
CA GLN A 103 16.37 3.81 3.08
C GLN A 103 16.41 2.50 3.88
N GLU A 104 15.74 2.45 5.03
CA GLU A 104 15.67 1.23 5.84
C GLU A 104 15.02 0.06 5.07
N ILE A 105 13.95 0.32 4.30
CA ILE A 105 13.33 -0.73 3.47
C ILE A 105 14.31 -1.23 2.39
N ILE A 106 15.05 -0.32 1.75
CA ILE A 106 16.06 -0.68 0.75
C ILE A 106 17.21 -1.46 1.39
N ASP A 107 17.64 -1.11 2.60
CA ASP A 107 18.70 -1.84 3.31
C ASP A 107 18.25 -3.26 3.70
N MET A 108 16.97 -3.45 4.01
CA MET A 108 16.40 -4.75 4.36
C MET A 108 16.19 -5.68 3.15
N TYR A 109 15.69 -5.14 2.04
CA TYR A 109 15.20 -5.94 0.91
C TYR A 109 16.02 -5.79 -0.37
N GLY A 110 16.94 -4.82 -0.41
CA GLY A 110 17.62 -4.39 -1.63
C GLY A 110 16.70 -3.58 -2.55
N MET A 111 17.27 -3.14 -3.68
CA MET A 111 16.56 -2.40 -4.72
C MET A 111 15.82 -3.31 -5.70
#